data_AF-A0A952XIC9-F1
#
_entry.id   AF-A0A952XIC9-F1
#
_cell.length_a   1.000
_cell.length_b   1.000
_cell.length_c   1.000
_cell.angle_alpha   90.00
_cell.angle_beta   90.00
_cell.angle_gamma   90.00
#
_symmetry.space_group_name_H-M   'P 1'
#
loop_
_entity.id
_entity.type
_entity.pdbx_description
1 polymer ?
#
loop_
_entity_poly.entity_id
_entity_poly.type
_entity_poly.pdbx_seq_one_letter_code
_entity_poly.pdbx_strand_id
1 'polypeptide(L)'
;MTRISWLAAVAVVALGACAQTGGATESAAQSLSAQTGSVTTGAPAAPEPQAATPGAFTDAQLTAFSAASAEIDPISRAIASQTPEQQAQSRTQIAAALQRNNIDASTYNAIAAAAQTDQALATRIAAAAPGAYSDTQLRAFVRAAEEIDPINRSIAGATPEARAQAATRIRAILDQNGLDAAAYNAIATRAQTDAALAGRIEALRTASGEGE
;
A
#
# COMPACT_ATOMS: atom_id res chain seq x y z
N MET A 1 16.13 19.13 21.30
CA MET A 1 16.26 18.44 20.00
C MET A 1 15.23 19.03 19.06
N THR A 2 15.71 19.69 18.01
CA THR A 2 15.02 20.72 17.24
C THR A 2 14.23 20.09 16.08
N ARG A 3 12.91 20.23 16.08
CA ARG A 3 12.00 19.70 15.05
C ARG A 3 11.96 20.67 13.85
N ILE A 4 12.35 20.20 12.67
CA ILE A 4 12.30 21.00 11.44
C ILE A 4 10.99 20.63 10.71
N SER A 5 10.00 21.52 10.79
CA SER A 5 8.74 21.45 10.04
C SER A 5 8.94 21.85 8.58
N TRP A 6 8.45 21.04 7.65
CA TRP A 6 8.24 21.44 6.25
C TRP A 6 6.75 21.30 5.92
N LEU A 7 6.10 22.45 5.71
CA LEU A 7 4.73 22.60 5.25
C LEU A 7 4.76 22.91 3.74
N ALA A 8 4.02 22.17 2.93
CA ALA A 8 3.60 22.63 1.61
C ALA A 8 2.22 22.05 1.25
N ALA A 9 1.29 22.96 0.95
CA ALA A 9 -0.12 22.75 0.71
C ALA A 9 -0.39 22.24 -0.72
N VAL A 10 -1.40 21.37 -0.89
CA VAL A 10 -1.90 20.94 -2.21
C VAL A 10 -3.35 21.41 -2.36
N ALA A 11 -3.58 22.20 -3.40
CA ALA A 11 -4.89 22.71 -3.78
C ALA A 11 -5.68 21.67 -4.60
N VAL A 12 -6.97 21.56 -4.30
CA VAL A 12 -7.98 20.72 -4.94
C VAL A 12 -8.51 21.40 -6.20
N VAL A 13 -8.70 20.64 -7.28
CA VAL A 13 -9.59 21.03 -8.38
C VAL A 13 -10.57 19.91 -8.65
N ALA A 14 -11.85 20.22 -8.43
CA ALA A 14 -13.01 19.40 -8.74
C ALA A 14 -13.63 19.86 -10.07
N LEU A 15 -13.96 18.91 -10.94
CA LEU A 15 -14.91 19.02 -12.06
C LEU A 15 -15.39 17.58 -12.32
N GLY A 16 -16.65 17.25 -12.61
CA GLY A 16 -17.84 18.00 -12.97
C GLY A 16 -18.82 16.95 -13.55
N ALA A 17 -20.10 17.10 -13.23
CA ALA A 17 -21.19 16.19 -13.55
C ALA A 17 -21.53 16.08 -15.05
N CYS A 18 -22.16 14.97 -15.49
CA CYS A 18 -23.47 15.00 -16.16
C CYS A 18 -24.12 13.60 -16.22
N ALA A 19 -25.45 13.61 -16.20
CA ALA A 19 -26.37 12.48 -16.16
C ALA A 19 -26.53 11.76 -17.51
N GLN A 20 -27.14 10.57 -17.50
CA GLN A 20 -27.99 10.12 -18.60
C GLN A 20 -29.01 9.06 -18.16
N THR A 21 -30.15 9.14 -18.84
CA THR A 21 -31.51 8.69 -18.51
C THR A 21 -31.92 7.49 -19.37
N GLY A 22 -32.87 6.68 -18.87
CA GLY A 22 -33.76 5.83 -19.68
C GLY A 22 -33.39 4.34 -19.66
N GLY A 23 -34.31 3.37 -19.62
CA GLY A 23 -35.75 3.37 -19.77
C GLY A 23 -36.34 2.02 -19.34
N ALA A 24 -37.67 1.96 -19.33
CA ALA A 24 -38.54 0.90 -18.79
C ALA A 24 -38.68 -0.34 -19.68
N THR A 25 -39.10 -1.46 -19.06
CA THR A 25 -40.12 -2.45 -19.55
C THR A 25 -40.20 -3.57 -18.49
N GLU A 26 -41.26 -3.70 -17.70
CA GLU A 26 -42.56 -4.36 -17.97
C GLU A 26 -42.64 -5.78 -17.40
N SER A 27 -43.79 -6.03 -16.76
CA SER A 27 -44.18 -7.21 -16.00
C SER A 27 -44.44 -8.43 -16.88
N ALA A 28 -44.16 -9.62 -16.33
CA ALA A 28 -44.88 -10.83 -16.67
C ALA A 28 -45.06 -11.70 -15.41
N ALA A 29 -46.32 -11.81 -14.97
CA ALA A 29 -46.77 -12.83 -14.04
C ALA A 29 -47.32 -14.03 -14.83
N GLN A 30 -47.05 -15.24 -14.34
CA GLN A 30 -47.85 -16.48 -14.40
C GLN A 30 -46.90 -17.65 -14.02
N SER A 31 -46.99 -18.27 -12.85
CA SER A 31 -48.02 -19.19 -12.32
C SER A 31 -47.57 -20.66 -12.37
N LEU A 32 -47.48 -21.22 -11.16
CA LEU A 32 -47.95 -22.55 -10.74
C LEU A 32 -46.98 -23.76 -10.72
N SER A 33 -47.02 -24.40 -9.53
CA SER A 33 -46.97 -25.85 -9.25
C SER A 33 -45.71 -26.41 -8.59
N ALA A 34 -45.83 -26.49 -7.27
CA ALA A 34 -45.34 -27.51 -6.32
C ALA A 34 -44.41 -28.63 -6.84
N GLN A 35 -43.29 -28.79 -6.13
CA GLN A 35 -42.83 -30.12 -5.75
C GLN A 35 -42.17 -30.08 -4.38
N THR A 36 -42.81 -30.82 -3.47
CA THR A 36 -42.36 -31.16 -2.13
C THR A 36 -41.08 -31.98 -2.23
N GLY A 37 -40.02 -31.50 -1.58
CA GLY A 37 -38.75 -32.21 -1.46
C GLY A 37 -38.00 -31.70 -0.24
N SER A 38 -38.38 -32.18 0.94
CA SER A 38 -37.57 -32.00 2.15
C SER A 38 -36.27 -32.77 2.00
N VAL A 39 -35.18 -32.05 1.72
CA VAL A 39 -33.81 -32.51 2.00
C VAL A 39 -33.22 -31.58 3.04
N THR A 40 -33.26 -32.05 4.28
CA THR A 40 -32.37 -31.58 5.33
C THR A 40 -30.96 -32.07 5.00
N THR A 41 -30.08 -31.19 4.55
CA THR A 41 -28.63 -31.38 4.72
C THR A 41 -27.88 -30.08 4.43
N GLY A 42 -27.17 -29.58 5.45
CA GLY A 42 -26.03 -28.68 5.30
C GLY A 42 -26.39 -27.22 5.05
N ALA A 43 -26.23 -26.40 6.09
CA ALA A 43 -25.81 -25.01 5.88
C ALA A 43 -24.63 -25.01 4.89
N PRO A 44 -24.55 -24.05 3.94
CA PRO A 44 -23.32 -23.88 3.17
C PRO A 44 -22.20 -23.64 4.18
N ALA A 45 -21.33 -24.64 4.33
CA ALA A 45 -20.08 -24.47 5.05
C ALA A 45 -19.41 -23.25 4.42
N ALA A 46 -19.11 -22.27 5.27
CA ALA A 46 -18.21 -21.19 4.92
C ALA A 46 -16.98 -21.83 4.25
N PRO A 47 -16.46 -21.27 3.14
CA PRO A 47 -15.26 -21.80 2.51
C PRO A 47 -14.20 -21.97 3.58
N GLU A 48 -13.79 -23.20 3.84
CA GLU A 48 -12.69 -23.49 4.73
C GLU A 48 -11.47 -22.74 4.18
N PRO A 49 -10.75 -21.94 4.99
CA PRO A 49 -9.54 -21.29 4.54
C PRO A 49 -8.55 -22.37 4.14
N GLN A 50 -8.39 -22.60 2.83
CA GLN A 50 -7.33 -23.46 2.32
C GLN A 50 -6.01 -22.84 2.79
N ALA A 51 -5.31 -23.56 3.67
CA ALA A 51 -4.05 -23.12 4.22
C ALA A 51 -3.08 -22.78 3.07
N ALA A 52 -2.82 -21.49 2.90
CA ALA A 52 -1.92 -21.00 1.88
C ALA A 52 -0.51 -21.57 2.15
N THR A 53 0.02 -22.31 1.19
CA THR A 53 1.36 -22.89 1.26
C THR A 53 2.41 -21.76 1.34
N PRO A 54 3.44 -21.85 2.20
CA PRO A 54 4.49 -20.83 2.27
C PRO A 54 5.20 -20.72 0.91
N GLY A 55 5.03 -19.57 0.25
CA GLY A 55 5.43 -19.32 -1.14
C GLY A 55 4.29 -19.03 -2.13
N ALA A 56 3.03 -19.12 -1.69
CA ALA A 56 1.86 -19.05 -2.58
C ALA A 56 1.52 -17.66 -3.16
N PHE A 57 1.91 -16.56 -2.49
CA PHE A 57 1.55 -15.22 -2.92
C PHE A 57 2.73 -14.49 -3.57
N THR A 58 2.51 -13.97 -4.78
CA THR A 58 3.53 -13.22 -5.52
C THR A 58 3.63 -11.78 -5.01
N ASP A 59 4.79 -11.14 -5.20
CA ASP A 59 5.00 -9.74 -4.81
C ASP A 59 3.93 -8.80 -5.44
N ALA A 60 3.60 -9.04 -6.71
CA ALA A 60 2.53 -8.32 -7.41
C ALA A 60 1.16 -8.46 -6.72
N GLN A 61 0.83 -9.66 -6.20
CA GLN A 61 -0.41 -9.88 -5.43
C GLN A 61 -0.38 -9.17 -4.07
N LEU A 62 0.78 -9.11 -3.41
CA LEU A 62 0.94 -8.38 -2.15
C LEU A 62 0.80 -6.87 -2.36
N THR A 63 1.36 -6.33 -3.45
CA THR A 63 1.18 -4.93 -3.83
C THR A 63 -0.29 -4.64 -4.15
N ALA A 64 -0.92 -5.46 -4.98
CA ALA A 64 -2.35 -5.33 -5.31
C ALA A 64 -3.25 -5.41 -4.08
N PHE A 65 -2.96 -6.34 -3.16
CA PHE A 65 -3.66 -6.47 -1.88
C PHE A 65 -3.51 -5.20 -1.05
N SER A 66 -2.29 -4.71 -0.86
CA SER A 66 -2.02 -3.54 -0.03
C SER A 66 -2.69 -2.27 -0.58
N ALA A 67 -2.72 -2.10 -1.91
CA ALA A 67 -3.39 -0.99 -2.57
C ALA A 67 -4.91 -1.09 -2.44
N ALA A 68 -5.47 -2.28 -2.65
CA ALA A 68 -6.88 -2.53 -2.42
C ALA A 68 -7.29 -2.31 -0.96
N SER A 69 -6.49 -2.77 0.01
CA SER A 69 -6.75 -2.57 1.44
C SER A 69 -6.77 -1.09 1.82
N ALA A 70 -5.89 -0.26 1.23
CA ALA A 70 -5.89 1.19 1.48
C ALA A 70 -7.19 1.87 1.01
N GLU A 71 -7.81 1.37 -0.07
CA GLU A 71 -9.10 1.88 -0.57
C GLU A 71 -10.30 1.27 0.18
N ILE A 72 -10.21 0.00 0.59
CA ILE A 72 -11.29 -0.75 1.23
C ILE A 72 -11.44 -0.43 2.72
N ASP A 73 -10.33 -0.22 3.43
CA ASP A 73 -10.33 0.04 4.88
C ASP A 73 -11.27 1.19 5.33
N PRO A 74 -11.27 2.38 4.71
CA PRO A 74 -12.20 3.44 5.11
C PRO A 74 -13.68 3.06 4.85
N ILE A 75 -13.96 2.32 3.77
CA ILE A 75 -15.31 1.82 3.45
C ILE A 75 -15.75 0.77 4.47
N SER A 76 -14.85 -0.15 4.81
CA SER A 76 -15.09 -1.23 5.77
C SER A 76 -15.36 -0.70 7.17
N ARG A 77 -14.67 0.36 7.61
CA ARG A 77 -14.94 1.02 8.90
C ARG A 77 -16.29 1.73 8.91
N ALA A 78 -16.69 2.32 7.79
CA ALA A 78 -17.97 3.03 7.66
C ALA A 78 -19.16 2.07 7.60
N ILE A 79 -18.99 0.85 7.06
CA ILE A 79 -20.07 -0.15 6.89
C ILE A 79 -20.83 -0.44 8.18
N ALA A 80 -20.15 -0.50 9.33
CA ALA A 80 -20.77 -0.85 10.60
C ALA A 80 -21.81 0.18 11.10
N SER A 81 -21.72 1.43 10.61
CA SER A 81 -22.62 2.52 10.98
C SER A 81 -23.63 2.89 9.88
N GLN A 82 -23.66 2.12 8.78
CA GLN A 82 -24.46 2.41 7.60
C GLN A 82 -25.81 1.68 7.59
N THR A 83 -26.81 2.28 6.94
CA THR A 83 -28.10 1.63 6.66
C THR A 83 -27.93 0.47 5.67
N PRO A 84 -28.89 -0.48 5.59
CA PRO A 84 -28.80 -1.62 4.68
C PRO A 84 -28.58 -1.23 3.21
N GLU A 85 -29.22 -0.17 2.71
CA GLU A 85 -28.98 0.30 1.35
C GLU A 85 -27.57 0.86 1.15
N GLN A 86 -27.03 1.58 2.14
CA GLN A 86 -25.66 2.09 2.10
C GLN A 86 -24.62 0.96 2.20
N GLN A 87 -24.90 -0.08 2.97
CA GLN A 87 -24.06 -1.27 3.02
C GLN A 87 -23.99 -1.98 1.66
N ALA A 88 -25.11 -2.06 0.94
CA ALA A 88 -25.13 -2.61 -0.41
C ALA A 88 -24.25 -1.79 -1.36
N GLN A 89 -24.31 -0.46 -1.29
CA GLN A 89 -23.42 0.41 -2.07
C GLN A 89 -21.95 0.24 -1.67
N SER A 90 -21.64 0.16 -0.38
CA SER A 90 -20.27 -0.06 0.11
C SER A 90 -19.69 -1.40 -0.37
N ARG A 91 -20.49 -2.47 -0.44
CA ARG A 91 -20.07 -3.75 -1.03
C ARG A 91 -19.73 -3.61 -2.51
N THR A 92 -20.53 -2.86 -3.27
CA THR A 92 -20.23 -2.56 -4.68
C THR A 92 -18.93 -1.76 -4.81
N GLN A 93 -18.68 -0.79 -3.94
CA GLN A 93 -17.43 -0.03 -3.95
C GLN A 93 -16.21 -0.89 -3.60
N ILE A 94 -16.33 -1.82 -2.65
CA ILE A 94 -15.28 -2.79 -2.33
C ILE A 94 -14.99 -3.68 -3.53
N ALA A 95 -16.02 -4.20 -4.21
CA ALA A 95 -15.84 -5.00 -5.41
C ALA A 95 -15.15 -4.22 -6.54
N ALA A 96 -15.52 -2.95 -6.74
CA ALA A 96 -14.88 -2.08 -7.72
C ALA A 96 -13.41 -1.78 -7.37
N ALA A 97 -13.09 -1.59 -6.09
CA ALA A 97 -11.71 -1.41 -5.62
C ALA A 97 -10.85 -2.65 -5.90
N LEU A 98 -11.37 -3.85 -5.63
CA LEU A 98 -10.70 -5.11 -5.95
C LEU A 98 -10.41 -5.25 -7.45
N GLN A 99 -11.41 -4.96 -8.30
CA GLN A 99 -11.25 -4.98 -9.76
C GLN A 99 -10.22 -3.96 -10.26
N ARG A 100 -10.24 -2.73 -9.74
CA ARG A 100 -9.27 -1.68 -10.10
C ARG A 100 -7.83 -2.08 -9.76
N ASN A 101 -7.64 -2.81 -8.66
CA ASN A 101 -6.33 -3.28 -8.22
C ASN A 101 -5.93 -4.64 -8.80
N ASN A 102 -6.71 -5.20 -9.73
CA ASN A 102 -6.46 -6.49 -10.38
C ASN A 102 -6.26 -7.65 -9.37
N ILE A 103 -7.07 -7.67 -8.30
CA ILE A 103 -7.05 -8.72 -7.29
C ILE A 103 -8.45 -9.28 -7.07
N ASP A 104 -8.61 -10.60 -7.17
CA ASP A 104 -9.86 -11.28 -6.87
C ASP A 104 -10.17 -11.30 -5.37
N ALA A 105 -11.46 -11.29 -5.02
CA ALA A 105 -11.92 -11.34 -3.64
C ALA A 105 -11.43 -12.58 -2.87
N SER A 106 -11.25 -13.71 -3.57
CA SER A 106 -10.70 -14.95 -2.99
C SER A 106 -9.23 -14.77 -2.60
N THR A 107 -8.41 -14.20 -3.49
CA THR A 107 -7.00 -13.91 -3.24
C THR A 107 -6.84 -12.88 -2.12
N TYR A 108 -7.67 -11.83 -2.13
CA TYR A 108 -7.69 -10.83 -1.08
C TYR A 108 -7.97 -11.44 0.30
N ASN A 109 -9.02 -12.26 0.43
CA ASN A 109 -9.35 -12.93 1.69
C ASN A 109 -8.28 -13.94 2.12
N ALA A 110 -7.70 -14.68 1.16
CA ALA A 110 -6.64 -15.64 1.47
C ALA A 110 -5.38 -14.94 2.02
N ILE A 111 -4.98 -13.81 1.44
CA ILE A 111 -3.86 -12.99 1.94
C ILE A 111 -4.22 -12.41 3.31
N ALA A 112 -5.42 -11.87 3.47
CA ALA A 112 -5.87 -11.31 4.75
C ALA A 112 -5.86 -12.36 5.88
N ALA A 113 -6.39 -13.57 5.62
CA ALA A 113 -6.39 -14.67 6.58
C ALA A 113 -4.97 -15.17 6.90
N ALA A 114 -4.13 -15.36 5.86
CA ALA A 114 -2.76 -15.78 6.05
C ALA A 114 -1.93 -14.76 6.84
N ALA A 115 -2.15 -13.46 6.61
CA ALA A 115 -1.46 -12.39 7.32
C ALA A 115 -1.82 -12.31 8.82
N GLN A 116 -2.95 -12.88 9.23
CA GLN A 116 -3.32 -12.96 10.66
C GLN A 116 -2.46 -13.98 11.42
N THR A 117 -2.00 -15.03 10.75
CA THR A 117 -1.22 -16.12 11.37
C THR A 117 0.27 -16.07 11.02
N ASP A 118 0.63 -15.47 9.89
CA ASP A 118 2.00 -15.39 9.38
C ASP A 118 2.53 -13.95 9.51
N GLN A 119 3.32 -13.72 10.55
CA GLN A 119 3.93 -12.42 10.81
C GLN A 119 4.94 -12.00 9.71
N ALA A 120 5.61 -12.97 9.07
CA ALA A 120 6.54 -12.69 7.98
C ALA A 120 5.78 -12.23 6.72
N LEU A 121 4.63 -12.84 6.44
CA LEU A 121 3.72 -12.40 5.38
C LEU A 121 3.16 -11.01 5.69
N ALA A 122 2.71 -10.75 6.92
CA ALA A 122 2.24 -9.41 7.32
C ALA A 122 3.32 -8.33 7.11
N THR A 123 4.58 -8.66 7.43
CA THR A 123 5.73 -7.77 7.20
C THR A 123 5.97 -7.52 5.71
N ARG A 124 5.84 -8.56 4.87
CA ARG A 124 5.94 -8.43 3.41
C ARG A 124 4.81 -7.58 2.83
N ILE A 125 3.57 -7.76 3.28
CA ILE A 125 2.42 -6.92 2.87
C ILE A 125 2.66 -5.45 3.23
N ALA A 126 3.15 -5.18 4.44
CA ALA A 126 3.48 -3.83 4.87
C ALA A 126 4.62 -3.21 4.04
N ALA A 127 5.57 -4.03 3.57
CA ALA A 127 6.62 -3.59 2.65
C ALA A 127 6.14 -3.37 1.21
N ALA A 128 5.07 -4.06 0.79
CA ALA A 128 4.48 -3.97 -0.55
C ALA A 128 3.46 -2.82 -0.70
N ALA A 129 3.12 -2.11 0.38
CA ALA A 129 2.17 -1.01 0.38
C ALA A 129 2.51 0.08 -0.64
N PRO A 130 1.52 0.66 -1.36
CA PRO A 130 1.79 1.78 -2.27
C PRO A 130 2.37 2.96 -1.48
N GLY A 131 3.61 3.34 -1.81
CA GLY A 131 4.38 4.35 -1.08
C GLY A 131 5.20 3.80 0.11
N ALA A 132 5.21 2.48 0.34
CA ALA A 132 6.24 1.82 1.12
C ALA A 132 7.46 1.59 0.25
N TYR A 133 8.61 1.99 0.77
CA TYR A 133 9.89 1.75 0.13
C TYR A 133 10.28 0.28 0.32
N SER A 134 10.73 -0.37 -0.76
CA SER A 134 11.19 -1.75 -0.68
C SER A 134 12.43 -1.85 0.22
N ASP A 135 12.67 -3.02 0.81
CA ASP A 135 13.87 -3.21 1.66
C ASP A 135 15.17 -2.93 0.90
N THR A 136 15.19 -3.28 -0.40
CA THR A 136 16.28 -2.93 -1.33
C THR A 136 16.46 -1.41 -1.47
N GLN A 137 15.36 -0.65 -1.64
CA GLN A 137 15.41 0.81 -1.70
C GLN A 137 15.86 1.44 -0.38
N LEU A 138 15.43 0.88 0.75
CA LEU A 138 15.84 1.36 2.07
C LEU A 138 17.33 1.09 2.33
N ARG A 139 17.85 -0.07 1.93
CA ARG A 139 19.29 -0.37 1.99
C ARG A 139 20.10 0.54 1.08
N ALA A 140 19.64 0.74 -0.16
CA ALA A 140 20.27 1.69 -1.10
C ALA A 140 20.28 3.12 -0.53
N PHE A 141 19.19 3.53 0.14
CA PHE A 141 19.11 4.81 0.83
C PHE A 141 20.09 4.92 1.99
N VAL A 142 20.19 3.91 2.86
CA VAL A 142 21.14 3.91 4.00
C VAL A 142 22.58 4.02 3.50
N ARG A 143 22.95 3.20 2.51
CA ARG A 143 24.30 3.21 1.93
C ARG A 143 24.64 4.54 1.25
N ALA A 144 23.71 5.05 0.43
CA ALA A 144 23.88 6.36 -0.18
C ALA A 144 23.99 7.47 0.88
N ALA A 145 23.20 7.42 1.96
CA ALA A 145 23.27 8.41 3.03
C ALA A 145 24.63 8.42 3.76
N GLU A 146 25.26 7.25 3.96
CA GLU A 146 26.60 7.14 4.54
C GLU A 146 27.69 7.75 3.64
N GLU A 147 27.59 7.52 2.33
CA GLU A 147 28.51 8.09 1.34
C GLU A 147 28.29 9.60 1.14
N ILE A 148 27.05 10.07 1.28
CA ILE A 148 26.66 11.48 1.13
C ILE A 148 26.98 12.30 2.40
N ASP A 149 26.95 11.71 3.60
CA ASP A 149 27.21 12.40 4.86
C ASP A 149 28.54 13.19 4.92
N PRO A 150 29.71 12.62 4.55
CA PRO A 150 30.97 13.37 4.52
C PRO A 150 30.94 14.51 3.49
N ILE A 151 30.23 14.34 2.37
CA ILE A 151 30.06 15.38 1.37
C ILE A 151 29.23 16.53 1.95
N ASN A 152 28.12 16.22 2.63
CA ASN A 152 27.26 17.20 3.29
C ASN A 152 27.98 17.99 4.39
N ARG A 153 28.88 17.35 5.15
CA ARG A 153 29.72 18.06 6.12
C ARG A 153 30.73 18.98 5.43
N SER A 154 31.31 18.55 4.30
CA SER A 154 32.32 19.34 3.57
C SER A 154 31.77 20.61 2.90
N ILE A 155 30.46 20.65 2.61
CA ILE A 155 29.81 21.81 1.98
C ILE A 155 29.32 22.87 2.98
N ALA A 156 29.35 22.57 4.29
CA ALA A 156 28.99 23.51 5.35
C ALA A 156 30.03 24.65 5.42
N GLY A 157 29.76 25.75 4.73
CA GLY A 157 30.67 26.89 4.59
C GLY A 157 31.44 26.95 3.26
N ALA A 158 31.19 26.02 2.33
CA ALA A 158 31.90 25.97 1.05
C ALA A 158 31.39 27.00 0.03
N THR A 159 32.23 27.31 -0.96
CA THR A 159 31.93 28.19 -2.10
C THR A 159 30.82 27.62 -2.98
N PRO A 160 30.11 28.46 -3.77
CA PRO A 160 29.09 27.99 -4.71
C PRO A 160 29.61 26.94 -5.70
N GLU A 161 30.86 27.06 -6.17
CA GLU A 161 31.51 26.06 -7.03
C GLU A 161 31.69 24.70 -6.33
N ALA A 162 32.14 24.70 -5.07
CA ALA A 162 32.29 23.48 -4.30
C ALA A 162 30.94 22.81 -4.02
N ARG A 163 29.87 23.59 -3.82
CA ARG A 163 28.50 23.07 -3.70
C ARG A 163 27.99 22.45 -5.01
N ALA A 164 28.30 23.05 -6.16
CA ALA A 164 27.94 22.48 -7.46
C ALA A 164 28.63 21.13 -7.69
N GLN A 165 29.93 21.04 -7.37
CA GLN A 165 30.68 19.78 -7.45
C GLN A 165 30.14 18.71 -6.50
N ALA A 166 29.78 19.08 -5.28
CA ALA A 166 29.16 18.18 -4.31
C ALA A 166 27.81 17.63 -4.81
N ALA A 167 26.96 18.47 -5.40
CA ALA A 167 25.68 18.02 -5.98
C ALA A 167 25.89 17.00 -7.12
N THR A 168 26.90 17.19 -7.96
CA THR A 168 27.26 16.20 -8.99
C THR A 168 27.73 14.89 -8.39
N ARG A 169 28.56 14.93 -7.34
CA ARG A 169 29.03 13.72 -6.63
C ARG A 169 27.87 12.97 -5.97
N ILE A 170 26.95 13.69 -5.31
CA ILE A 170 25.76 13.11 -4.69
C ILE A 170 24.88 12.41 -5.73
N ARG A 171 24.66 13.02 -6.91
CA ARG A 171 23.91 12.38 -7.99
C ARG A 171 24.58 11.10 -8.51
N ALA A 172 25.91 11.09 -8.63
CA ALA A 172 26.64 9.90 -9.05
C ALA A 172 26.53 8.76 -8.02
N ILE A 173 26.60 9.06 -6.72
CA ILE A 173 26.41 8.07 -5.65
C ILE A 173 24.99 7.49 -5.68
N LEU A 174 23.99 8.34 -5.89
CA LEU A 174 22.59 7.94 -6.00
C LEU A 174 22.35 7.00 -7.20
N ASP A 175 22.85 7.38 -8.38
CA ASP A 175 22.82 6.55 -9.59
C ASP A 175 23.52 5.19 -9.38
N GLN A 176 24.71 5.20 -8.77
CA GLN A 176 25.48 4.00 -8.48
C GLN A 176 24.78 3.04 -7.51
N ASN A 177 23.95 3.57 -6.61
CA ASN A 177 23.13 2.78 -5.69
C ASN A 177 21.74 2.43 -6.26
N GLY A 178 21.45 2.77 -7.51
CA GLY A 178 20.16 2.51 -8.16
C GLY A 178 19.00 3.28 -7.52
N LEU A 179 19.28 4.42 -6.90
CA LEU A 179 18.32 5.23 -6.17
C LEU A 179 18.20 6.61 -6.83
N ASP A 180 17.01 6.99 -7.29
CA ASP A 180 16.81 8.32 -7.86
C ASP A 180 16.78 9.41 -6.77
N ALA A 181 17.15 10.64 -7.10
CA ALA A 181 17.10 11.78 -6.18
C ALA A 181 15.69 12.05 -5.66
N ALA A 182 14.66 11.81 -6.47
CA ALA A 182 13.27 11.92 -6.03
C ALA A 182 12.93 10.85 -4.97
N ALA A 183 13.39 9.61 -5.16
CA ALA A 183 13.19 8.52 -4.21
C ALA A 183 13.94 8.79 -2.90
N TYR A 184 15.20 9.23 -2.97
CA TYR A 184 15.99 9.60 -1.80
C TYR A 184 15.31 10.70 -0.97
N ASN A 185 14.84 11.77 -1.63
CA ASN A 185 14.16 12.87 -0.94
C ASN A 185 12.82 12.42 -0.34
N ALA A 186 12.04 11.63 -1.08
CA ALA A 186 10.77 11.10 -0.59
C ALA A 186 10.96 10.20 0.65
N ILE A 187 11.99 9.34 0.66
CA ILE A 187 12.34 8.51 1.83
C ILE A 187 12.71 9.40 3.01
N ALA A 188 13.58 10.39 2.78
CA ALA A 188 14.04 11.30 3.81
C ALA A 188 12.88 12.10 4.44
N THR A 189 11.97 12.65 3.63
CA THR A 189 10.80 13.39 4.13
C THR A 189 9.82 12.48 4.84
N ARG A 190 9.59 11.26 4.33
CA ARG A 190 8.66 10.33 4.96
C ARG A 190 9.20 9.78 6.29
N ALA A 191 10.51 9.55 6.40
CA ALA A 191 11.14 9.13 7.64
C ALA A 191 11.02 10.19 8.76
N GLN A 192 10.79 11.46 8.41
CA GLN A 192 10.53 12.52 9.40
C GLN A 192 9.11 12.46 10.00
N THR A 193 8.14 11.95 9.24
CA THR A 193 6.73 11.91 9.66
C THR A 193 6.28 10.50 10.08
N ASP A 194 6.98 9.47 9.65
CA ASP A 194 6.66 8.06 9.89
C ASP A 194 7.72 7.41 10.79
N ALA A 195 7.37 7.20 12.07
CA ALA A 195 8.25 6.61 13.07
C ALA A 195 8.58 5.13 12.79
N ALA A 196 7.68 4.40 12.13
CA ALA A 196 7.91 3.00 11.77
C ALA A 196 8.94 2.90 10.64
N LEU A 197 8.84 3.79 9.64
CA LEU A 197 9.85 3.91 8.60
C LEU A 197 11.22 4.31 9.16
N ALA A 198 11.26 5.29 10.07
CA ALA A 198 12.50 5.68 10.74
C ALA A 198 13.14 4.50 11.49
N GLY A 199 12.35 3.73 12.24
CA GLY A 199 12.82 2.52 12.93
C GLY A 199 13.35 1.44 11.99
N ARG A 200 12.74 1.26 10.81
CA ARG A 200 13.23 0.33 9.79
C ARG A 200 14.56 0.77 9.19
N ILE A 201 14.71 2.06 8.88
CA ILE A 201 15.97 2.62 8.36
C ILE A 201 17.09 2.45 9.39
N GLU A 202 16.81 2.69 10.67
CA GLU A 202 17.78 2.52 11.75
C GLU A 202 18.16 1.05 11.97
N ALA A 203 17.19 0.13 11.96
CA ALA A 203 17.45 -1.29 12.05
C ALA A 203 18.35 -1.80 10.90
N LEU A 204 18.12 -1.31 9.68
CA LEU A 204 18.95 -1.64 8.51
C LEU A 204 20.36 -1.07 8.63
N ARG A 205 20.52 0.12 9.20
CA ARG A 205 21.84 0.71 9.48
C ARG A 205 22.61 -0.13 10.51
N THR A 206 21.97 -0.51 11.61
CA THR A 206 22.61 -1.35 12.64
C THR A 206 22.98 -2.73 12.10
N ALA A 207 22.08 -3.36 11.33
CA ALA A 207 22.36 -4.66 10.71
C ALA A 207 23.51 -4.63 9.69
N SER A 208 23.80 -3.46 9.10
CA SER A 208 24.93 -3.29 8.18
C SER A 208 26.26 -3.03 8.90
N GLY A 209 26.22 -2.59 10.16
CA GLY A 209 27.40 -2.26 10.97
C GLY A 209 27.89 -3.38 11.90
N GLU A 210 27.10 -4.41 12.17
CA GLU A 210 27.48 -5.56 13.04
C GLU A 210 28.10 -6.75 12.27
N GLY A 211 28.53 -6.53 11.04
CA GLY A 211 29.07 -7.55 10.13
C GLY A 211 30.56 -7.44 9.80
N GLU A 212 31.35 -6.72 10.60
CA GLU A 212 32.81 -6.61 10.45
C GLU A 212 33.57 -7.18 11.66
#